data_AF-A0A2N1RPW0-F1
#
_entry.id   AF-A0A2N1RPW0-F1
#
_cell.length_a   1.000
_cell.length_b   1.000
_cell.length_c   1.000
_cell.angle_alpha   90.00
_cell.angle_beta   90.00
_cell.angle_gamma   90.00
#
_symmetry.space_group_name_H-M   'P 1'
#
loop_
_entity.id
_entity.type
_entity.pdbx_description
1 polymer ?
#
loop_
_entity_poly.entity_id
_entity_poly.type
_entity_poly.pdbx_seq_one_letter_code
_entity_poly.pdbx_strand_id
1 'polypeptide(L)'
;MKRLLEITGDLRYAFRLILASAVIMAIGSIYASIHYSFFNSMNGVPLIDWYMTKGVEKLSITWWIPLLFFSFSLLGINTFACTLNRIMSLVPRRKNLGTKRFSVLISPSVIHILFLGMLAGHFLSFTAVTQEKIPFSEGDNIYLNGIGDVKVTALRNEFFPESSMLSRRIKQTTVSISINDNGTDITKNISFLEPAVIKGTIVQLDMEKKKDNRIEKPSPADETCNKEKKFHYADTTAQVNPQLYFLLTRDPGLFILLPGFFIVIIIMGWYFYQTNFSKNNKDFMENENEIITV
;
A
#
# COMPACT_ATOMS: atom_id res chain seq x y z
N MET A 1 18.89 32.18 -9.34
CA MET A 1 18.68 30.86 -8.71
C MET A 1 18.33 30.96 -7.21
N LYS A 2 19.14 31.65 -6.37
CA LYS A 2 18.86 31.82 -4.92
C LYS A 2 17.48 32.44 -4.60
N ARG A 3 17.10 33.54 -5.27
CA ARG A 3 15.78 34.18 -5.10
C ARG A 3 14.60 33.27 -5.41
N LEU A 4 14.71 32.42 -6.44
CA LEU A 4 13.63 31.49 -6.79
C LEU A 4 13.49 30.41 -5.71
N LEU A 5 14.60 29.87 -5.22
CA LEU A 5 14.64 28.91 -4.10
C LEU A 5 14.11 29.49 -2.79
N GLU A 6 14.34 30.78 -2.54
CA GLU A 6 13.84 31.47 -1.34
C GLU A 6 12.32 31.67 -1.39
N ILE A 7 11.79 32.06 -2.57
CA ILE A 7 10.35 32.24 -2.76
C ILE A 7 9.63 30.89 -2.73
N THR A 8 10.17 29.88 -3.42
CA THR A 8 9.54 28.56 -3.49
C THR A 8 9.66 27.76 -2.20
N GLY A 9 10.62 28.09 -1.32
CA GLY A 9 10.85 27.42 -0.04
C GLY A 9 10.13 28.02 1.17
N ASP A 10 9.24 29.01 0.99
CA ASP A 10 8.56 29.67 2.09
C ASP A 10 7.50 28.76 2.75
N LEU A 11 7.53 28.73 4.09
CA LEU A 11 6.67 27.95 4.96
C LEU A 11 5.18 28.31 4.80
N ARG A 12 4.87 29.58 4.50
CA ARG A 12 3.48 30.01 4.31
C ARG A 12 2.83 29.35 3.10
N TYR A 13 3.60 29.16 2.02
CA TYR A 13 3.14 28.43 0.84
C TYR A 13 2.96 26.95 1.14
N ALA A 14 3.88 26.34 1.89
CA ALA A 14 3.75 24.96 2.33
C ALA A 14 2.44 24.72 3.08
N PHE A 15 2.12 25.59 4.05
CA PHE A 15 0.87 25.50 4.81
C PHE A 15 -0.37 25.61 3.91
N ARG A 16 -0.38 26.57 2.98
CA ARG A 16 -1.50 26.74 2.03
C ARG A 16 -1.65 25.52 1.11
N LEU A 17 -0.55 24.95 0.63
CA LEU A 17 -0.57 23.75 -0.22
C LEU A 17 -1.09 22.54 0.55
N ILE A 18 -0.66 22.33 1.80
CA ILE A 18 -1.16 21.25 2.64
C ILE A 18 -2.67 21.40 2.88
N LEU A 19 -3.13 22.62 3.22
CA LEU A 19 -4.56 22.89 3.42
C LEU A 19 -5.36 22.64 2.13
N ALA A 20 -4.86 23.11 0.98
CA ALA A 20 -5.50 22.88 -0.31
C ALA A 20 -5.57 21.38 -0.64
N SER A 21 -4.48 20.63 -0.49
CA SER A 21 -4.46 19.17 -0.68
C SER A 21 -5.44 18.46 0.24
N ALA A 22 -5.55 18.86 1.51
CA ALA A 22 -6.50 18.29 2.46
C ALA A 22 -7.96 18.50 2.01
N VAL A 23 -8.29 19.71 1.54
CA VAL A 23 -9.62 20.02 1.00
C VAL A 23 -9.91 19.20 -0.26
N ILE A 24 -8.94 19.10 -1.19
CA ILE A 24 -9.09 18.31 -2.43
C ILE A 24 -9.32 16.83 -2.09
N MET A 25 -8.56 16.28 -1.14
CA MET A 25 -8.74 14.90 -0.68
C MET A 25 -10.11 14.67 -0.04
N ALA A 26 -10.60 15.62 0.77
CA ALA A 26 -11.93 15.52 1.38
C ALA A 26 -13.03 15.48 0.31
N ILE A 27 -12.94 16.36 -0.71
CA ILE A 27 -13.85 16.36 -1.85
C ILE A 27 -13.77 15.03 -2.62
N GLY A 28 -12.55 14.56 -2.91
CA GLY A 28 -12.32 13.29 -3.60
C GLY A 28 -12.91 12.09 -2.85
N SER A 29 -12.78 12.06 -1.52
CA SER A 29 -13.38 11.04 -0.65
C SER A 29 -14.91 11.03 -0.76
N ILE A 30 -15.55 12.20 -0.78
CA ILE A 30 -17.00 12.31 -0.97
C ILE A 30 -17.39 11.76 -2.34
N TYR A 31 -16.74 12.17 -3.44
CA TYR A 31 -17.03 11.63 -4.78
C TYR A 31 -16.81 10.12 -4.86
N ALA A 32 -15.74 9.61 -4.24
CA ALA A 32 -15.44 8.19 -4.19
C ALA A 32 -16.52 7.38 -3.45
N SER A 33 -17.07 7.93 -2.36
CA SER A 33 -18.15 7.29 -1.61
C SER A 33 -19.47 7.28 -2.39
N ILE A 34 -19.83 8.38 -3.07
CA ILE A 34 -21.07 8.50 -3.85
C ILE A 34 -21.03 7.60 -5.08
N HIS A 35 -19.89 7.54 -5.77
CA HIS A 35 -19.71 6.76 -6.99
C HIS A 35 -18.84 5.52 -6.78
N TYR A 36 -19.08 4.78 -5.68
CA TYR A 36 -18.26 3.64 -5.26
C TYR A 36 -17.98 2.64 -6.38
N SER A 37 -19.00 2.21 -7.14
CA SER A 37 -18.80 1.22 -8.22
C SER A 37 -17.84 1.70 -9.32
N PHE A 38 -17.82 3.01 -9.59
CA PHE A 38 -16.93 3.59 -10.60
C PHE A 38 -15.48 3.60 -10.09
N PHE A 39 -15.25 4.10 -8.88
CA PHE A 39 -13.91 4.17 -8.28
C PHE A 39 -13.37 2.80 -7.86
N ASN A 40 -14.22 1.84 -7.50
CA ASN A 40 -13.79 0.47 -7.20
C ASN A 40 -13.15 -0.23 -8.41
N SER A 41 -13.51 0.20 -9.64
CA SER A 41 -12.88 -0.33 -10.86
C SER A 41 -11.42 0.09 -11.05
N MET A 42 -10.91 1.00 -10.23
CA MET A 42 -9.51 1.45 -10.22
C MET A 42 -8.60 0.46 -9.49
N ASN A 43 -9.12 -0.35 -8.56
CA ASN A 43 -8.31 -1.17 -7.65
C ASN A 43 -7.51 -2.30 -8.33
N GLY A 44 -7.75 -2.58 -9.61
CA GLY A 44 -7.09 -3.66 -10.36
C GLY A 44 -6.31 -3.19 -11.58
N VAL A 45 -6.11 -1.88 -11.75
CA VAL A 45 -5.44 -1.31 -12.92
C VAL A 45 -4.57 -0.11 -12.51
N PRO A 46 -3.46 0.15 -13.21
CA PRO A 46 -2.68 1.36 -12.99
C PRO A 46 -3.54 2.62 -13.11
N LEU A 47 -3.27 3.62 -12.27
CA LEU A 47 -4.10 4.82 -12.20
C LEU A 47 -4.15 5.59 -13.52
N ILE A 48 -3.01 5.66 -14.22
CA ILE A 48 -2.90 6.36 -15.51
C ILE A 48 -3.78 5.67 -16.55
N ASP A 49 -3.68 4.35 -16.67
CA ASP A 49 -4.47 3.56 -17.62
C ASP A 49 -5.97 3.68 -17.31
N TRP A 50 -6.34 3.58 -16.04
CA TRP A 50 -7.72 3.79 -15.60
C TRP A 50 -8.22 5.19 -15.93
N TYR A 51 -7.42 6.22 -15.67
CA TYR A 51 -7.81 7.59 -15.91
C TYR A 51 -8.01 7.87 -17.40
N MET A 52 -7.10 7.40 -18.25
CA MET A 52 -7.18 7.60 -19.70
C MET A 52 -8.35 6.81 -20.34
N THR A 53 -8.69 5.64 -19.80
CA THR A 53 -9.77 4.80 -20.35
C THR A 53 -11.15 5.14 -19.82
N LYS A 54 -11.27 5.53 -18.54
CA LYS A 54 -12.57 5.75 -17.87
C LYS A 54 -12.70 7.12 -17.21
N GLY A 55 -11.58 7.65 -16.72
CA GLY A 55 -11.56 8.89 -15.94
C GLY A 55 -11.85 10.14 -16.77
N VAL A 56 -11.26 10.24 -17.97
CA VAL A 56 -11.40 11.40 -18.87
C VAL A 56 -12.85 11.58 -19.35
N GLU A 57 -13.58 10.49 -19.58
CA GLU A 57 -14.99 10.54 -19.97
C GLU A 57 -15.90 11.17 -18.90
N LYS A 58 -15.49 11.10 -17.62
CA LYS A 58 -16.25 11.59 -16.47
C LYS A 58 -15.48 12.66 -15.70
N LEU A 59 -14.96 13.65 -16.41
CA LEU A 59 -14.15 14.74 -15.84
C LEU A 59 -14.84 15.48 -14.68
N SER A 60 -16.16 15.62 -14.72
CA SER A 60 -16.95 16.26 -13.64
C SER A 60 -16.82 15.54 -12.29
N ILE A 61 -16.52 14.24 -12.30
CA ILE A 61 -16.37 13.40 -11.11
C ILE A 61 -14.88 13.18 -10.79
N THR A 62 -13.98 13.24 -11.78
CA THR A 62 -12.57 12.85 -11.65
C THR A 62 -11.57 14.00 -11.62
N TRP A 63 -11.98 15.24 -11.87
CA TRP A 63 -11.09 16.43 -11.93
C TRP A 63 -10.21 16.64 -10.68
N TRP A 64 -10.65 16.16 -9.52
CA TRP A 64 -9.88 16.28 -8.28
C TRP A 64 -8.61 15.42 -8.29
N ILE A 65 -8.56 14.34 -9.07
CA ILE A 65 -7.39 13.46 -9.20
C ILE A 65 -6.19 14.22 -9.79
N PRO A 66 -6.25 14.78 -11.01
CA PRO A 66 -5.13 15.53 -11.58
C PRO A 66 -4.79 16.77 -10.74
N LEU A 67 -5.80 17.43 -10.15
CA LEU A 67 -5.56 18.56 -9.26
C LEU A 67 -4.79 18.15 -7.99
N LEU A 68 -5.07 16.97 -7.44
CA LEU A 68 -4.34 16.43 -6.29
C LEU A 68 -2.88 16.14 -6.65
N PHE A 69 -2.61 15.51 -7.80
CA PHE A 69 -1.23 15.29 -8.28
C PHE A 69 -0.49 16.59 -8.52
N PHE A 70 -1.16 17.59 -9.09
CA PHE A 70 -0.57 18.92 -9.27
C PHE A 70 -0.22 19.56 -7.92
N SER A 71 -1.14 19.53 -6.95
CA SER A 71 -0.92 20.07 -5.61
C SER A 71 0.23 19.36 -4.87
N PHE A 72 0.29 18.03 -4.92
CA PHE A 72 1.40 17.27 -4.34
C PHE A 72 2.73 17.52 -5.05
N SER A 73 2.72 17.73 -6.37
CA SER A 73 3.94 18.10 -7.11
C SER A 73 4.47 19.46 -6.64
N LEU A 74 3.61 20.45 -6.45
CA LEU A 74 3.98 21.75 -5.89
C LEU A 74 4.50 21.64 -4.45
N LEU A 75 3.84 20.82 -3.62
CA LEU A 75 4.28 20.56 -2.24
C LEU A 75 5.67 19.89 -2.22
N GLY A 76 5.92 18.96 -3.14
CA GLY A 76 7.21 18.30 -3.32
C GLY A 76 8.31 19.30 -3.69
N ILE A 77 8.06 20.18 -4.67
CA ILE A 77 8.99 21.24 -5.08
C ILE A 77 9.28 22.21 -3.93
N ASN A 78 8.25 22.65 -3.19
CA ASN A 78 8.40 23.52 -2.03
C ASN A 78 9.26 22.87 -0.93
N THR A 79 8.95 21.61 -0.61
CA THR A 79 9.68 20.83 0.40
C THR A 79 11.13 20.63 0.00
N PHE A 80 11.39 20.33 -1.27
CA PHE A 80 12.74 20.20 -1.81
C PHE A 80 13.53 21.52 -1.71
N ALA A 81 12.93 22.64 -2.13
CA ALA A 81 13.55 23.96 -2.07
C ALA A 81 13.89 24.38 -0.62
N CYS A 82 12.95 24.21 0.30
CA CYS A 82 13.15 24.49 1.73
C CYS A 82 14.28 23.64 2.32
N THR A 83 14.29 22.35 1.99
CA THR A 83 15.32 21.40 2.44
C THR A 83 16.70 21.78 1.92
N LEU A 84 16.82 22.12 0.64
CA LEU A 84 18.08 22.52 0.03
C LEU A 84 18.63 23.80 0.67
N ASN A 85 17.79 24.83 0.86
CA ASN A 85 18.20 26.07 1.55
C ASN A 85 18.70 25.82 2.97
N ARG A 86 18.03 24.93 3.71
CA ARG A 86 18.41 24.57 5.08
C ARG A 86 19.72 23.76 5.11
N ILE A 87 19.91 22.82 4.21
CA ILE A 87 21.16 22.05 4.11
C ILE A 87 22.32 22.97 3.73
N MET A 88 22.14 23.85 2.74
CA MET A 88 23.16 24.80 2.30
C MET A 88 23.61 25.77 3.41
N SER A 89 22.71 26.13 4.34
CA SER A 89 23.06 27.00 5.47
C SER A 89 23.67 26.26 6.67
N LEU A 90 23.29 25.00 6.92
CA LEU A 90 23.74 24.22 8.07
C LEU A 90 25.06 23.47 7.83
N VAL A 91 25.25 22.87 6.65
CA VAL A 91 26.44 22.03 6.36
C VAL A 91 27.76 22.77 6.51
N PRO A 92 27.92 24.05 6.06
CA PRO A 92 29.16 24.79 6.26
C PRO A 92 29.50 25.03 7.74
N ARG A 93 28.47 25.11 8.61
CA ARG A 93 28.63 25.36 10.05
C ARG A 93 28.90 24.08 10.85
N ARG A 94 28.97 22.91 10.20
CA ARG A 94 29.13 21.60 10.87
C ARG A 94 30.36 21.51 11.76
N LYS A 95 31.48 22.14 11.38
CA LYS A 95 32.74 22.08 12.13
C LYS A 95 32.68 22.88 13.44
N ASN A 96 31.79 23.88 13.51
CA ASN A 96 31.63 24.76 14.66
C ASN A 96 30.49 24.31 15.58
N LEU A 97 29.75 23.26 15.21
CA LEU A 97 28.64 22.71 15.97
C LEU A 97 29.05 21.34 16.51
N GLY A 98 28.80 21.10 17.81
CA GLY A 98 28.95 19.76 18.37
C GLY A 98 28.09 18.74 17.62
N THR A 99 28.61 17.53 17.41
CA THR A 99 28.00 16.47 16.59
C THR A 99 26.54 16.17 16.98
N LYS A 100 26.23 16.11 18.28
CA LYS A 100 24.87 15.92 18.80
C LYS A 100 23.93 17.04 18.38
N ARG A 101 24.34 18.30 18.56
CA ARG A 101 23.54 19.48 18.20
C ARG A 101 23.32 19.55 16.69
N PHE A 102 24.35 19.29 15.89
CA PHE A 102 24.23 19.23 14.44
C PHE A 102 23.25 18.13 14.00
N SER A 103 23.31 16.93 14.59
CA SER A 103 22.41 15.82 14.31
C SER A 103 20.94 16.21 14.52
N VAL A 104 20.59 16.82 15.65
CA VAL A 104 19.21 17.27 15.94
C VAL A 104 18.75 18.36 14.95
N LEU A 105 19.64 19.28 14.57
CA LEU A 105 19.29 20.37 13.65
C LEU A 105 19.10 19.90 12.20
N ILE A 106 19.82 18.86 11.76
CA ILE A 106 19.70 18.32 10.40
C ILE A 106 18.56 17.29 10.27
N SER A 107 18.11 16.67 11.37
CA SER A 107 17.04 15.66 11.37
C SER A 107 15.80 16.08 10.56
N PRO A 108 15.22 17.29 10.71
CA PRO A 108 14.05 17.68 9.92
C PRO A 108 14.31 17.70 8.40
N SER A 109 15.51 18.12 7.98
CA SER A 109 15.90 18.09 6.57
C SER A 109 16.03 16.67 6.04
N VAL A 110 16.59 15.76 6.83
CA VAL A 110 16.70 14.33 6.46
C VAL A 110 15.31 13.72 6.34
N ILE A 111 14.41 14.02 7.27
CA ILE A 111 13.02 13.55 7.24
C ILE A 111 12.29 14.06 6.00
N HIS A 112 12.50 15.31 5.59
CA HIS A 112 11.92 15.82 4.34
C HIS A 112 12.43 15.05 3.11
N ILE A 113 13.73 14.73 3.04
CA ILE A 113 14.28 13.92 1.94
C ILE A 113 13.63 12.54 1.91
N LEU A 114 13.52 11.89 3.07
CA LEU A 114 12.86 10.59 3.19
C LEU A 114 11.39 10.67 2.81
N PHE A 115 10.68 11.71 3.25
CA PHE A 115 9.28 11.96 2.90
C PHE A 115 9.09 12.15 1.39
N LEU A 116 9.96 12.94 0.73
CA LEU A 116 9.94 13.09 -0.72
C LEU A 116 10.20 11.76 -1.43
N GLY A 117 11.13 10.95 -0.92
CA GLY A 117 11.39 9.60 -1.43
C GLY A 117 10.18 8.68 -1.27
N MET A 118 9.51 8.69 -0.12
CA MET A 118 8.29 7.91 0.11
C MET A 118 7.13 8.40 -0.77
N LEU A 119 6.95 9.71 -0.95
CA LEU A 119 5.94 10.26 -1.86
C LEU A 119 6.19 9.81 -3.31
N ALA A 120 7.45 9.81 -3.76
CA ALA A 120 7.84 9.26 -5.05
C ALA A 120 7.60 7.74 -5.13
N GLY A 121 7.85 7.01 -4.04
CA GLY A 121 7.52 5.58 -3.92
C GLY A 121 6.02 5.32 -4.09
N HIS A 122 5.17 6.09 -3.41
CA HIS A 122 3.71 6.03 -3.59
C HIS A 122 3.29 6.33 -5.03
N PHE A 123 3.85 7.40 -5.62
CA PHE A 123 3.59 7.73 -7.03
C PHE A 123 3.94 6.55 -7.94
N LEU A 124 5.12 5.95 -7.74
CA LEU A 124 5.57 4.81 -8.52
C LEU A 124 4.65 3.60 -8.34
N SER A 125 4.22 3.28 -7.12
CA SER A 125 3.23 2.23 -6.85
C SER A 125 1.93 2.50 -7.61
N PHE A 126 1.39 3.72 -7.59
CA PHE A 126 0.14 4.03 -8.29
C PHE A 126 0.24 3.95 -9.82
N THR A 127 1.41 4.25 -10.39
CA THR A 127 1.59 4.30 -11.85
C THR A 127 2.10 3.00 -12.44
N ALA A 128 2.84 2.20 -11.68
CA ALA A 128 3.59 1.04 -12.19
C ALA A 128 3.24 -0.27 -11.49
N VAL A 129 2.31 -0.28 -10.52
CA VAL A 129 1.83 -1.54 -9.96
C VAL A 129 1.13 -2.34 -11.05
N THR A 130 1.53 -3.60 -11.19
CA THR A 130 0.82 -4.54 -12.04
C THR A 130 0.24 -5.65 -11.20
N GLN A 131 -1.06 -5.90 -11.41
CA GLN A 131 -1.79 -6.99 -10.80
C GLN A 131 -2.42 -7.84 -11.89
N GLU A 132 -2.14 -9.13 -11.86
CA GLU A 132 -2.68 -10.09 -12.82
C GLU A 132 -3.36 -11.23 -12.07
N LYS A 133 -4.60 -11.54 -12.45
CA LYS A 133 -5.37 -12.67 -11.90
C LYS A 133 -5.46 -13.77 -12.93
N ILE A 134 -4.81 -14.90 -12.66
CA ILE A 134 -4.74 -16.03 -13.58
C ILE A 134 -5.45 -17.24 -12.95
N PRO A 135 -6.54 -17.75 -13.55
CA PRO A 135 -7.19 -18.96 -13.07
C PRO A 135 -6.30 -20.18 -13.31
N PHE A 136 -6.32 -21.15 -12.41
CA PHE A 136 -5.58 -22.39 -12.57
C PHE A 136 -6.34 -23.60 -12.01
N SER A 137 -5.95 -24.77 -12.48
CA SER A 137 -6.39 -26.08 -11.99
C SER A 137 -5.18 -26.95 -11.64
N GLU A 138 -5.40 -28.00 -10.87
CA GLU A 138 -4.35 -28.97 -10.55
C GLU A 138 -3.85 -29.67 -11.83
N GLY A 139 -2.53 -29.72 -12.00
CA GLY A 139 -1.89 -30.29 -13.19
C GLY A 139 -1.64 -29.30 -14.33
N ASP A 140 -2.17 -28.08 -14.26
CA ASP A 140 -1.99 -27.08 -15.32
C ASP A 140 -0.53 -26.62 -15.42
N ASN A 141 -0.11 -26.32 -16.65
CA ASN A 141 1.12 -25.57 -16.92
C ASN A 141 0.72 -24.16 -17.38
N ILE A 142 1.04 -23.17 -16.57
CA ILE A 142 0.63 -21.79 -16.77
C ILE A 142 1.86 -20.89 -16.88
N TYR A 143 1.78 -19.93 -17.80
CA TYR A 143 2.79 -18.88 -17.91
C TYR A 143 2.45 -17.76 -16.90
N LEU A 144 3.30 -17.57 -15.90
CA LEU A 144 3.17 -16.47 -14.95
C LEU A 144 4.10 -15.33 -15.37
N ASN A 145 3.52 -14.15 -15.64
CA ASN A 145 4.27 -13.02 -16.17
C ASN A 145 5.49 -12.67 -15.30
N GLY A 146 6.66 -12.76 -15.93
CA GLY A 146 8.01 -12.60 -15.41
C GLY A 146 8.42 -13.48 -14.23
N ILE A 147 7.75 -14.61 -14.04
CA ILE A 147 8.34 -15.78 -13.39
C ILE A 147 8.76 -16.78 -14.47
N GLY A 148 7.87 -17.04 -15.44
CA GLY A 148 8.04 -18.01 -16.53
C GLY A 148 6.96 -19.09 -16.50
N ASP A 149 7.25 -20.23 -17.12
CA ASP A 149 6.37 -21.40 -17.09
C ASP A 149 6.38 -22.06 -15.70
N VAL A 150 5.19 -22.26 -15.15
CA VAL A 150 4.99 -22.81 -13.82
C VAL A 150 3.97 -23.94 -13.90
N LYS A 151 4.35 -25.10 -13.35
CA LYS A 151 3.47 -26.27 -13.28
C LYS A 151 2.82 -26.36 -11.91
N VAL A 152 1.48 -26.41 -11.87
CA VAL A 152 0.73 -26.67 -10.64
C VAL A 152 0.80 -28.17 -10.35
N THR A 153 1.61 -28.56 -9.36
CA THR A 153 1.89 -29.98 -9.09
C THR A 153 0.89 -30.63 -8.17
N ALA A 154 0.39 -29.90 -7.17
CA ALA A 154 -0.56 -30.43 -6.22
C ALA A 154 -1.45 -29.34 -5.63
N LEU A 155 -2.71 -29.70 -5.36
CA LEU A 155 -3.66 -28.87 -4.65
C LEU A 155 -4.17 -29.58 -3.40
N ARG A 156 -3.88 -29.02 -2.22
CA ARG A 156 -4.27 -29.63 -0.93
C ARG A 156 -5.19 -28.71 -0.16
N ASN A 157 -6.37 -29.22 0.20
CA ASN A 157 -7.32 -28.54 1.07
C ASN A 157 -7.25 -29.14 2.47
N GLU A 158 -6.88 -28.33 3.46
CA GLU A 158 -7.00 -28.64 4.88
C GLU A 158 -8.39 -28.21 5.35
N PHE A 159 -9.12 -29.10 6.02
CA PHE A 159 -10.45 -28.84 6.56
C PHE A 159 -10.41 -28.64 8.08
N PHE A 160 -11.39 -27.94 8.64
CA PHE A 160 -11.51 -27.82 10.09
C PHE A 160 -11.76 -29.20 10.74
N PRO A 161 -11.22 -29.43 11.98
CA PRO A 161 -11.44 -30.67 12.72
C PRO A 161 -12.92 -30.98 12.89
N GLU A 162 -13.27 -32.27 12.95
CA GLU A 162 -14.66 -32.71 13.14
C GLU A 162 -15.27 -32.23 14.46
N SER A 163 -14.44 -31.95 15.46
CA SER A 163 -14.85 -31.39 16.75
C SER A 163 -15.26 -29.91 16.71
N SER A 164 -15.05 -29.21 15.59
CA SER A 164 -15.41 -27.80 15.41
C SER A 164 -16.79 -27.64 14.79
N MET A 165 -17.51 -26.58 15.17
CA MET A 165 -18.75 -26.16 14.49
C MET A 165 -18.54 -25.76 13.03
N LEU A 166 -17.29 -25.61 12.59
CA LEU A 166 -16.91 -25.36 11.20
C LEU A 166 -16.47 -26.63 10.47
N SER A 167 -16.75 -27.81 11.02
CA SER A 167 -16.42 -29.09 10.39
C SER A 167 -16.90 -29.14 8.93
N ARG A 168 -16.11 -29.81 8.07
CA ARG A 168 -16.28 -29.86 6.60
C ARG A 168 -16.05 -28.55 5.84
N ARG A 169 -15.73 -27.43 6.50
CA ARG A 169 -15.28 -26.21 5.81
C ARG A 169 -13.77 -26.23 5.57
N ILE A 170 -13.34 -25.66 4.44
CA ILE A 170 -11.92 -25.48 4.13
C ILE A 170 -11.34 -24.49 5.13
N LYS A 171 -10.32 -24.93 5.87
CA LYS A 171 -9.49 -24.11 6.76
C LYS A 171 -8.41 -23.40 5.96
N GLN A 172 -7.74 -24.13 5.07
CA GLN A 172 -6.66 -23.62 4.23
C GLN A 172 -6.57 -24.40 2.93
N THR A 173 -6.25 -23.73 1.84
CA THR A 173 -5.80 -24.36 0.59
C THR A 173 -4.33 -24.04 0.41
N THR A 174 -3.53 -25.07 0.16
CA THR A 174 -2.11 -24.96 -0.16
C THR A 174 -1.88 -25.54 -1.55
N VAL A 175 -1.24 -24.75 -2.41
CA VAL A 175 -0.93 -25.10 -3.79
C VAL A 175 0.57 -25.23 -3.92
N SER A 176 1.02 -26.39 -4.38
CA SER A 176 2.42 -26.62 -4.72
C SER A 176 2.63 -26.31 -6.20
N ILE A 177 3.59 -25.44 -6.47
CA ILE A 177 4.01 -25.09 -7.82
C ILE A 177 5.46 -25.52 -8.05
N SER A 178 5.76 -26.04 -9.24
CA SER A 178 7.12 -26.32 -9.70
C SER A 178 7.53 -25.27 -10.71
N ILE A 179 8.70 -24.69 -10.50
CA ILE A 179 9.26 -23.62 -11.32
C ILE A 179 10.62 -24.09 -11.82
N ASN A 180 10.82 -24.05 -13.14
CA ASN A 180 12.12 -24.32 -13.72
C ASN A 180 12.98 -23.07 -13.62
N ASP A 181 14.00 -23.10 -12.77
CA ASP A 181 14.98 -22.01 -12.64
C ASP A 181 16.37 -22.54 -13.01
N ASN A 182 16.86 -22.11 -14.18
CA ASN A 182 18.17 -22.50 -14.73
C ASN A 182 18.40 -24.03 -14.75
N GLY A 183 17.37 -24.82 -15.06
CA GLY A 183 17.44 -26.27 -15.15
C GLY A 183 17.27 -27.02 -13.83
N THR A 184 16.98 -26.33 -12.72
CA THR A 184 16.55 -26.96 -11.47
C THR A 184 15.08 -26.66 -11.20
N ASP A 185 14.30 -27.72 -10.95
CA ASP A 185 12.88 -27.60 -10.62
C ASP A 185 12.74 -27.29 -9.13
N ILE A 186 12.40 -26.04 -8.82
CA ILE A 186 12.17 -25.58 -7.46
C ILE A 186 10.68 -25.69 -7.16
N THR A 187 10.33 -26.48 -6.14
CA THR A 187 8.95 -26.55 -5.65
C THR A 187 8.71 -25.49 -4.58
N LYS A 188 7.63 -24.71 -4.74
CA LYS A 188 7.17 -23.71 -3.76
C LYS A 188 5.73 -23.99 -3.39
N ASN A 189 5.44 -23.91 -2.09
CA ASN A 189 4.08 -23.99 -1.57
C ASN A 189 3.55 -22.57 -1.37
N ILE A 190 2.32 -22.34 -1.81
CA ILE A 190 1.61 -21.07 -1.67
C ILE A 190 0.32 -21.35 -0.93
N SER A 191 0.03 -20.56 0.11
CA SER A 191 -1.22 -20.64 0.86
C SER A 191 -1.87 -19.25 0.91
N PHE A 192 -3.16 -19.15 1.24
CA PHE A 192 -3.86 -17.86 1.29
C PHE A 192 -3.19 -16.80 2.17
N LEU A 193 -2.59 -17.22 3.28
CA LEU A 193 -1.91 -16.34 4.25
C LEU A 193 -0.39 -16.35 4.12
N GLU A 194 0.15 -17.18 3.24
CA GLU A 194 1.59 -17.34 3.02
C GLU A 194 1.88 -17.13 1.53
N PRO A 195 1.95 -15.87 1.07
CA PRO A 195 2.29 -15.58 -0.31
C PRO A 195 3.77 -15.94 -0.56
N ALA A 196 4.08 -16.35 -1.79
CA ALA A 196 5.44 -16.63 -2.20
C ALA A 196 6.03 -15.45 -2.97
N VAL A 197 7.28 -15.09 -2.67
CA VAL A 197 8.04 -14.10 -3.46
C VAL A 197 8.99 -14.85 -4.40
N ILE A 198 8.77 -14.70 -5.70
CA ILE A 198 9.55 -15.38 -6.75
C ILE A 198 10.01 -14.34 -7.77
N LYS A 199 11.32 -14.23 -7.98
CA LYS A 199 11.92 -13.25 -8.92
C LYS A 199 11.36 -11.82 -8.75
N GLY A 200 11.14 -11.39 -7.50
CA GLY A 200 10.58 -10.08 -7.16
C GLY A 200 9.07 -9.92 -7.39
N THR A 201 8.36 -10.99 -7.78
CA THR A 201 6.90 -11.03 -7.93
C THR A 201 6.28 -11.69 -6.72
N ILE A 202 5.26 -11.04 -6.14
CA ILE A 202 4.47 -11.62 -5.05
C ILE A 202 3.37 -12.46 -5.70
N VAL A 203 3.33 -13.75 -5.40
CA VAL A 203 2.30 -14.67 -5.84
C VAL A 203 1.42 -15.00 -4.65
N GLN A 204 0.17 -14.58 -4.73
CA GLN A 204 -0.84 -14.84 -3.70
C GLN A 204 -1.97 -15.69 -4.27
N LEU A 205 -2.55 -16.55 -3.43
CA LEU A 205 -3.78 -17.25 -3.79
C LEU A 205 -5.00 -16.36 -3.54
N ASP A 206 -5.87 -16.31 -4.54
CA ASP A 206 -7.18 -15.67 -4.44
C ASP A 206 -8.26 -16.69 -4.82
N MET A 207 -9.47 -16.49 -4.29
CA MET A 207 -10.59 -17.39 -4.48
C MET A 207 -11.84 -16.59 -4.80
N GLU A 208 -12.41 -16.83 -5.97
CA GLU A 208 -13.69 -16.25 -6.34
C GLU A 208 -14.79 -17.31 -6.25
N LYS A 209 -15.92 -16.94 -5.63
CA LYS A 209 -17.12 -17.75 -5.75
C LYS A 209 -17.53 -17.74 -7.20
N LYS A 210 -17.52 -18.91 -7.85
CA LYS A 210 -18.05 -19.06 -9.20
C LYS A 210 -19.48 -18.51 -9.20
N LYS A 211 -19.74 -17.46 -10.00
CA LYS A 211 -21.09 -16.94 -10.20
C LYS A 211 -21.92 -18.07 -10.81
N ASP A 212 -22.80 -18.65 -10.01
CA ASP A 212 -23.70 -19.67 -10.50
C ASP A 212 -24.84 -18.98 -11.25
N ASN A 213 -24.77 -19.00 -12.59
CA ASN A 213 -25.87 -18.56 -13.45
C ASN A 213 -27.11 -19.45 -13.33
N ARG A 214 -27.06 -20.55 -12.56
CA ARG A 214 -28.18 -21.47 -12.33
C ARG A 214 -29.03 -21.14 -11.10
N ILE A 215 -28.62 -20.14 -10.30
CA ILE A 215 -29.44 -19.67 -9.18
C ILE A 215 -30.34 -18.54 -9.67
N GLU A 216 -31.49 -18.89 -10.25
CA GLU A 216 -32.58 -17.94 -10.38
C GLU A 216 -32.95 -17.44 -8.98
N LYS A 217 -32.80 -16.14 -8.73
CA LYS A 217 -33.36 -15.52 -7.53
C LYS A 217 -34.87 -15.74 -7.60
N PRO A 218 -35.50 -16.41 -6.63
CA PRO A 218 -36.93 -16.65 -6.68
C PRO A 218 -37.65 -15.29 -6.74
N SER A 219 -38.57 -15.16 -7.70
CA SER A 219 -39.42 -13.98 -7.79
C SER A 219 -40.18 -13.83 -6.46
N PRO A 220 -40.26 -12.62 -5.87
CA PRO A 220 -41.05 -12.38 -4.67
C PRO A 220 -42.54 -12.75 -4.83
N ALA A 221 -43.02 -12.84 -6.08
CA ALA A 221 -44.40 -13.16 -6.44
C ALA A 221 -44.69 -14.68 -6.56
N ASP A 222 -43.71 -15.53 -6.27
CA ASP A 222 -43.83 -16.97 -6.43
C ASP A 222 -44.45 -17.58 -5.16
N GLU A 223 -45.79 -17.56 -5.08
CA GLU A 223 -46.62 -17.99 -3.93
C GLU A 223 -46.64 -19.52 -3.68
N THR A 224 -45.97 -20.31 -4.52
CA THR A 224 -45.93 -21.76 -4.34
C THR A 224 -45.06 -22.12 -3.12
N CYS A 225 -45.73 -22.64 -2.07
CA CYS A 225 -45.15 -23.06 -0.80
C CYS A 225 -44.32 -24.36 -0.92
N ASN A 226 -43.38 -24.42 -1.86
CA ASN A 226 -42.38 -25.48 -1.97
C ASN A 226 -41.01 -24.94 -1.54
N LYS A 227 -40.97 -24.39 -0.33
CA LYS A 227 -39.77 -23.78 0.28
C LYS A 227 -38.67 -24.80 0.52
N GLU A 228 -38.98 -26.07 0.74
CA GLU A 228 -38.01 -27.14 1.02
C GLU A 228 -36.97 -27.31 -0.11
N LYS A 229 -37.40 -27.40 -1.37
CA LYS A 229 -36.48 -27.43 -2.53
C LYS A 229 -35.63 -26.17 -2.67
N LYS A 230 -36.12 -25.02 -2.16
CA LYS A 230 -35.42 -23.73 -2.20
C LYS A 230 -34.45 -23.55 -1.01
N PHE A 231 -34.43 -24.40 0.02
CA PHE A 231 -33.53 -24.27 1.18
C PHE A 231 -32.31 -25.20 1.18
N HIS A 232 -32.22 -26.16 0.26
CA HIS A 232 -30.99 -26.94 -0.02
C HIS A 232 -29.91 -26.13 -0.77
N TYR A 233 -29.80 -24.83 -0.49
CA TYR A 233 -28.72 -23.98 -0.99
C TYR A 233 -27.36 -24.50 -0.53
N ALA A 234 -27.26 -25.04 0.69
CA ALA A 234 -26.02 -25.57 1.26
C ALA A 234 -25.53 -26.82 0.52
N ASP A 235 -26.44 -27.74 0.14
CA ASP A 235 -26.09 -28.97 -0.58
C ASP A 235 -25.75 -28.71 -2.05
N THR A 236 -26.40 -27.71 -2.66
CA THR A 236 -26.12 -27.31 -4.06
C THR A 236 -24.81 -26.51 -4.17
N THR A 237 -24.46 -25.69 -3.16
CA THR A 237 -23.16 -24.99 -3.11
C THR A 237 -22.00 -25.92 -2.73
N ALA A 238 -22.25 -27.06 -2.08
CA ALA A 238 -21.22 -28.04 -1.75
C ALA A 238 -20.56 -28.70 -2.98
N GLN A 239 -21.22 -28.66 -4.15
CA GLN A 239 -20.68 -29.21 -5.41
C GLN A 239 -19.92 -28.21 -6.28
N VAL A 240 -19.94 -26.92 -5.94
CA VAL A 240 -19.23 -25.89 -6.71
C VAL A 240 -17.85 -25.69 -6.11
N ASN A 241 -16.88 -26.45 -6.61
CA ASN A 241 -15.47 -26.17 -6.30
C ASN A 241 -15.19 -24.69 -6.64
N PRO A 242 -14.72 -23.88 -5.68
CA PRO A 242 -14.43 -22.49 -5.94
C PRO A 242 -13.30 -22.38 -6.96
N GLN A 243 -13.39 -21.39 -7.84
CA GLN A 243 -12.33 -21.16 -8.82
C GLN A 243 -11.18 -20.43 -8.13
N LEU A 244 -9.99 -21.01 -8.23
CA LEU A 244 -8.78 -20.46 -7.63
C LEU A 244 -8.00 -19.67 -8.67
N TYR A 245 -7.36 -18.62 -8.19
CA TYR A 245 -6.57 -17.71 -9.01
C TYR A 245 -5.21 -17.48 -8.35
N PHE A 246 -4.18 -17.36 -9.17
CA PHE A 246 -2.96 -16.70 -8.77
C PHE A 246 -3.13 -15.20 -8.98
N LEU A 247 -2.98 -14.44 -7.91
CA LEU A 247 -2.82 -13.00 -7.94
C LEU A 247 -1.33 -12.68 -7.95
N LEU A 248 -0.82 -12.30 -9.12
CA LEU A 248 0.54 -11.82 -9.29
C LEU A 248 0.55 -10.33 -9.00
N THR A 249 1.35 -9.89 -8.03
CA THR A 249 1.52 -8.46 -7.72
C THR A 249 2.98 -8.06 -7.85
N ARG A 250 3.24 -7.01 -8.63
CA ARG A 250 4.54 -6.35 -8.72
C ARG A 250 4.39 -4.90 -8.36
N ASP A 251 4.99 -4.52 -7.24
CA ASP A 251 4.98 -3.14 -6.77
C ASP A 251 6.43 -2.65 -6.59
N PRO A 252 6.98 -1.92 -7.58
CA PRO A 252 8.32 -1.36 -7.46
C PRO A 252 8.41 -0.25 -6.39
N GLY A 253 7.32 0.44 -6.07
CA GLY A 253 7.31 1.49 -5.06
C GLY A 253 7.38 0.94 -3.63
N LEU A 254 6.89 -0.27 -3.39
CA LEU A 254 6.95 -0.94 -2.09
C LEU A 254 8.40 -1.05 -1.55
N PHE A 255 9.37 -1.30 -2.44
CA PHE A 255 10.80 -1.37 -2.08
C PHE A 255 11.37 -0.05 -1.57
N ILE A 256 10.75 1.08 -1.91
CA ILE A 256 11.14 2.41 -1.42
C ILE A 256 10.39 2.73 -0.13
N LEU A 257 9.09 2.44 -0.09
CA LEU A 257 8.20 2.78 1.01
C LEU A 257 8.61 2.11 2.32
N LEU A 258 8.79 0.79 2.31
CA LEU A 258 9.01 0.01 3.53
C LEU A 258 10.31 0.41 4.27
N PRO A 259 11.49 0.46 3.63
CA PRO A 259 12.70 0.98 4.29
C PRO A 259 12.58 2.48 4.61
N GLY A 260 11.89 3.27 3.79
CA GLY A 260 11.64 4.69 4.06
C GLY A 260 10.96 4.92 5.41
N PHE A 261 9.84 4.23 5.66
CA PHE A 261 9.12 4.30 6.93
C PHE A 261 9.98 3.84 8.11
N PHE A 262 10.71 2.74 7.95
CA PHE A 262 11.59 2.22 8.99
C PHE A 262 12.66 3.24 9.41
N ILE A 263 13.33 3.87 8.44
CA ILE A 263 14.35 4.89 8.70
C ILE A 263 13.75 6.11 9.37
N VAL A 264 12.58 6.58 8.92
CA VAL A 264 11.90 7.73 9.54
C VAL A 264 11.57 7.46 11.01
N ILE A 265 11.06 6.27 11.34
CA ILE A 265 10.76 5.87 12.73
C ILE A 265 12.02 5.93 13.59
N ILE A 266 13.14 5.39 13.11
CA ILE A 266 14.43 5.42 13.84
C ILE A 266 14.90 6.85 14.06
N ILE A 267 14.88 7.69 13.03
CA ILE A 267 15.32 9.09 13.12
C ILE A 267 14.44 9.88 14.07
N MET A 268 13.12 9.66 14.03
CA MET A 268 12.19 10.32 14.95
C MET A 268 12.37 9.86 16.39
N GLY A 269 12.55 8.56 16.62
CA GLY A 269 12.87 8.02 17.94
C GLY A 269 14.15 8.65 18.51
N TRP A 270 15.20 8.72 17.69
CA TRP A 270 16.46 9.39 18.06
C TRP A 270 16.27 10.89 18.34
N TYR A 271 15.56 11.61 17.47
CA TYR A 271 15.31 13.04 17.61
C TYR A 271 14.59 13.35 18.93
N PHE A 272 13.49 12.65 19.21
CA PHE A 272 12.73 12.86 20.44
C PHE A 272 13.54 12.48 21.67
N TYR A 273 14.26 11.35 21.65
CA TYR A 273 15.15 10.94 22.74
C TYR A 273 16.16 12.04 23.10
N GLN A 274 16.84 12.62 22.10
CA GLN A 274 17.83 13.68 22.32
C GLN A 274 17.19 14.97 22.84
N THR A 275 16.05 15.38 22.29
CA THR A 275 15.36 16.59 22.75
C THR A 275 14.84 16.47 24.19
N ASN A 276 14.35 15.28 24.57
CA ASN A 276 13.82 15.03 25.91
C ASN A 276 14.95 14.95 26.95
N PHE A 277 16.05 14.28 26.62
CA PHE A 277 17.23 14.21 27.49
C PHE A 277 17.87 15.60 27.72
N SER A 278 17.89 16.45 26.68
CA SER A 278 18.39 17.82 26.81
C SER A 278 17.51 18.70 27.70
N LYS A 279 16.21 18.40 27.81
CA LYS A 279 15.29 19.13 28.69
C LYS A 279 15.55 18.73 30.14
N ASN A 280 15.61 17.43 30.43
CA ASN A 280 15.90 16.92 31.77
C ASN A 280 17.25 17.41 32.31
N ASN A 281 18.31 17.49 31.48
CA ASN A 281 19.60 18.03 31.92
C ASN A 281 19.58 19.54 32.21
N LYS A 282 18.75 20.31 31.50
CA LYS A 282 18.58 21.74 31.81
C LYS A 282 17.86 21.91 33.13
N ASP A 283 16.77 21.17 33.33
CA ASP A 283 15.98 21.21 34.55
C ASP A 283 16.82 20.77 35.76
N PHE A 284 17.73 19.79 35.60
CA PHE A 284 18.66 19.37 36.67
C PHE A 284 19.68 20.46 37.04
N MET A 285 20.24 21.18 36.06
CA MET A 285 21.23 22.24 36.31
C MET A 285 20.60 23.53 36.85
N GLU A 286 19.34 23.80 36.52
CA GLU A 286 18.59 24.92 37.12
C GLU A 286 18.29 24.63 38.60
N ASN A 287 17.96 23.38 38.93
CA ASN A 287 17.68 22.94 40.31
C ASN A 287 18.95 22.89 41.20
N GLU A 288 20.10 22.46 40.67
CA GLU A 288 21.37 22.49 41.43
C GLU A 288 21.84 23.92 41.73
N ASN A 289 21.60 24.88 40.83
CA ASN A 289 21.96 26.28 41.07
C ASN A 289 21.05 26.98 42.09
N GLU A 290 19.78 26.57 42.21
CA GLU A 290 18.90 27.00 43.31
C GLU A 290 19.35 26.43 44.66
N ILE A 291 19.85 25.20 44.71
CA ILE A 291 20.31 24.57 45.96
C ILE A 291 21.63 25.17 46.48
N ILE A 292 22.49 25.70 45.60
CA ILE A 292 23.78 26.31 45.97
C ILE A 292 23.62 27.79 46.39
N THR A 293 22.46 28.40 46.16
CA THR A 293 22.21 29.83 46.47
C THR A 293 21.42 30.08 47.76
N VAL A 294 21.26 29.06 48.62
CA VAL A 294 20.62 29.17 49.95
C VAL A 294 21.63 28.95 51.07
#